data_AF-A0A316GCN3-F1
#
_entry.id   AF-A0A316GCN3-F1
#
_cell.length_a   1.000
_cell.length_b   1.000
_cell.length_c   1.000
_cell.angle_alpha   90.00
_cell.angle_beta   90.00
_cell.angle_gamma   90.00
#
_symmetry.space_group_name_H-M   'P 1'
#
loop_
_entity.id
_entity.type
_entity.pdbx_description
1 polymer ?
#
loop_
_entity_poly.entity_id
_entity_poly.type
_entity_poly.pdbx_seq_one_letter_code
_entity_poly.pdbx_strand_id
1 'polypeptide(L)'
;MNVSSTLPRVAFAAMILSGSALAVAADSYRYHHHGYTSHVITVSCYRGPLQDVIWDRPNPEFTDSLVNAGYTFPEAHAIAERVCRDANSVGRPGALSATMTDILRRTPPGS
;
A
#
# COMPACT_ATOMS: atom_id res chain seq x y z
N MET A 1 60.75 -33.18 -25.42
CA MET A 1 60.67 -33.18 -23.94
C MET A 1 60.97 -31.76 -23.48
N ASN A 2 60.15 -30.93 -22.84
CA ASN A 2 58.75 -30.96 -22.39
C ASN A 2 58.30 -29.49 -22.40
N VAL A 3 57.15 -29.17 -23.02
CA VAL A 3 56.47 -27.87 -22.84
C VAL A 3 55.47 -28.07 -21.70
N SER A 4 55.67 -27.37 -20.59
CA SER A 4 54.83 -27.48 -19.39
C SER A 4 53.72 -26.42 -19.43
N SER A 5 52.49 -26.91 -19.52
CA SER A 5 51.24 -26.17 -19.55
C SER A 5 50.91 -25.59 -18.17
N THR A 6 50.61 -24.30 -18.07
CA THR A 6 49.98 -23.72 -16.87
C THR A 6 48.86 -22.76 -17.29
N LEU A 7 47.60 -23.22 -17.18
CA LEU A 7 46.41 -22.37 -17.21
C LEU A 7 46.15 -21.81 -15.81
N PRO A 8 45.92 -20.49 -15.62
CA PRO A 8 45.28 -20.01 -14.42
C PRO A 8 43.76 -20.18 -14.53
N ARG A 9 43.20 -20.91 -13.56
CA ARG A 9 41.79 -20.90 -13.21
C ARG A 9 41.46 -19.60 -12.43
N VAL A 10 40.16 -19.34 -12.28
CA VAL A 10 39.51 -18.39 -11.34
C VAL A 10 39.36 -16.96 -11.93
N ALA A 11 38.20 -16.32 -11.98
CA ALA A 11 37.14 -16.23 -10.98
C ALA A 11 35.73 -16.05 -11.57
N PHE A 12 34.76 -16.79 -11.05
CA PHE A 12 33.34 -16.44 -11.10
C PHE A 12 33.08 -15.36 -10.05
N ALA A 13 32.82 -14.12 -10.45
CA ALA A 13 32.33 -13.07 -9.57
C ALA A 13 30.79 -13.08 -9.57
N ALA A 14 30.20 -13.75 -8.59
CA ALA A 14 28.76 -13.69 -8.33
C ALA A 14 28.41 -12.36 -7.67
N MET A 15 27.84 -11.44 -8.45
CA MET A 15 27.35 -10.14 -7.97
C MET A 15 25.99 -10.37 -7.29
N ILE A 16 26.00 -10.48 -5.95
CA ILE A 16 24.78 -10.59 -5.15
C ILE A 16 24.11 -9.22 -5.15
N LEU A 17 23.01 -9.07 -5.91
CA LEU A 17 22.12 -7.92 -5.80
C LEU A 17 21.38 -8.01 -4.46
N SER A 18 21.82 -7.21 -3.49
CA SER A 18 21.10 -6.97 -2.24
C SER A 18 19.81 -6.21 -2.52
N GLY A 19 18.71 -6.93 -2.70
CA GLY A 19 17.37 -6.34 -2.75
C GLY A 19 16.97 -5.83 -1.37
N SER A 20 16.94 -4.51 -1.19
CA SER A 20 16.37 -3.86 -0.01
C SER A 20 14.84 -3.97 -0.07
N ALA A 21 14.26 -4.82 0.77
CA ALA A 21 12.83 -4.84 1.00
C ALA A 21 12.43 -3.55 1.74
N LEU A 22 11.78 -2.61 1.03
CA LEU A 22 11.11 -1.49 1.67
C LEU A 22 9.91 -2.04 2.46
N ALA A 23 9.85 -1.73 3.74
CA ALA A 23 8.72 -2.10 4.57
C ALA A 23 7.45 -1.40 4.06
N VAL A 24 6.51 -2.18 3.53
CA VAL A 24 5.17 -1.69 3.18
C VAL A 24 4.42 -1.50 4.49
N ALA A 25 4.27 -0.25 4.93
CA ALA A 25 3.48 0.07 6.11
C ALA A 25 1.98 0.05 5.75
N ALA A 26 1.26 -0.97 6.20
CA ALA A 26 -0.19 -0.99 6.19
C ALA A 26 -0.70 -0.25 7.45
N ASP A 27 -1.56 0.75 7.28
CA ASP A 27 -2.14 1.53 8.38
C ASP A 27 -3.59 1.09 8.62
N SER A 28 -3.98 0.88 9.88
CA SER A 28 -5.31 0.36 10.23
C SER A 28 -6.05 1.34 11.12
N TYR A 29 -7.26 1.72 10.72
CA TYR A 29 -8.07 2.72 11.39
C TYR A 29 -9.34 2.08 11.98
N ARG A 30 -9.61 2.32 13.27
CA ARG A 30 -10.84 1.85 13.94
C ARG A 30 -11.89 2.96 13.93
N TYR A 31 -13.07 2.66 13.38
CA TYR A 31 -14.20 3.58 13.33
C TYR A 31 -15.29 3.14 14.33
N HIS A 32 -15.88 4.10 15.05
CA HIS A 32 -16.98 3.90 16.00
C HIS A 32 -18.21 4.69 15.54
N HIS A 33 -19.27 3.99 15.13
CA HIS A 33 -20.59 4.59 14.87
C HIS A 33 -21.50 4.34 16.08
N HIS A 34 -22.22 5.38 16.53
CA HIS A 34 -23.15 5.28 17.67
C HIS A 34 -24.39 4.48 17.26
N GLY A 35 -24.35 3.17 17.54
CA GLY A 35 -25.43 2.23 17.28
C GLY A 35 -24.98 1.16 16.30
N TYR A 36 -24.64 -0.02 16.86
CA TYR A 36 -24.34 -1.28 16.17
C TYR A 36 -22.99 -1.35 15.43
N THR A 37 -22.11 -2.23 15.96
CA THR A 37 -20.81 -2.72 15.42
C THR A 37 -19.70 -1.70 15.15
N SER A 38 -18.55 -1.88 15.83
CA SER A 38 -17.30 -1.19 15.46
C SER A 38 -16.70 -1.90 14.25
N HIS A 39 -16.52 -1.15 13.15
CA HIS A 39 -15.88 -1.66 11.94
C HIS A 39 -14.44 -1.13 11.86
N VAL A 40 -13.51 -2.00 11.46
CA VAL A 40 -12.11 -1.65 11.24
C VAL A 40 -11.92 -1.42 9.75
N ILE A 41 -11.46 -0.23 9.37
CA ILE A 41 -11.09 0.11 8.00
C ILE A 41 -9.58 -0.07 7.87
N THR A 42 -9.15 -0.93 6.95
CA THR A 42 -7.74 -1.19 6.69
C THR A 42 -7.29 -0.34 5.52
N VAL A 43 -6.53 0.73 5.78
CA VAL A 43 -6.04 1.62 4.71
C VAL A 43 -4.81 1.00 4.08
N SER A 44 -5.00 0.42 2.90
CA SER A 44 -3.96 -0.32 2.19
C SER A 44 -3.89 0.12 0.72
N CYS A 45 -2.80 0.78 0.38
CA CYS A 45 -2.54 1.28 -0.96
C CYS A 45 -1.23 0.68 -1.47
N TYR A 46 -1.27 0.11 -2.67
CA TYR A 46 -0.04 -0.11 -3.41
C TYR A 46 0.54 1.25 -3.80
N ARG A 47 1.81 1.48 -3.47
CA ARG A 47 2.56 2.68 -3.86
C ARG A 47 3.62 2.31 -4.88
N GLY A 48 3.62 3.03 -5.99
CA GLY A 48 4.65 2.91 -7.01
C GLY A 48 6.04 3.34 -6.50
N PRO A 49 7.10 3.04 -7.27
CA PRO A 49 8.46 3.43 -6.92
C PRO A 49 8.73 4.94 -7.08
N LEU A 50 7.83 5.67 -7.72
CA LEU A 50 7.96 7.10 -7.98
C LEU A 50 7.24 7.91 -6.89
N GLN A 51 7.66 9.15 -6.67
CA GLN A 51 6.93 10.10 -5.84
C GLN A 51 5.75 10.73 -6.60
N ASP A 52 4.93 9.89 -7.22
CA ASP A 52 3.75 10.28 -7.99
C ASP A 52 2.71 9.15 -7.95
N VAL A 53 1.44 9.49 -8.18
CA VAL A 53 0.27 8.61 -8.02
C VAL A 53 -0.10 7.82 -9.27
N ILE A 54 0.79 7.78 -10.27
CA ILE A 54 0.55 7.12 -11.57
C ILE A 54 0.29 5.62 -11.38
N TRP A 55 0.99 4.99 -10.45
CA TRP A 55 0.91 3.54 -10.19
C TRP A 55 0.06 3.20 -8.98
N ASP A 56 -0.41 4.21 -8.26
CA ASP A 56 -1.01 4.03 -6.97
C ASP A 56 -2.43 3.53 -7.11
N ARG A 57 -2.76 2.49 -6.34
CA ARG A 57 -4.05 1.81 -6.42
C ARG A 57 -4.42 1.19 -5.08
N PRO A 58 -5.72 1.03 -4.78
CA PRO A 58 -6.14 0.34 -3.58
C PRO A 58 -5.82 -1.15 -3.66
N ASN A 59 -5.39 -1.71 -2.53
CA ASN A 59 -5.37 -3.16 -2.37
C ASN A 59 -6.79 -3.67 -2.04
N PRO A 60 -7.14 -4.91 -2.40
CA PRO A 60 -8.50 -5.44 -2.22
C PRO A 60 -9.01 -5.30 -0.77
N GLU A 61 -8.17 -5.57 0.22
CA GLU A 61 -8.54 -5.52 1.63
C GLU A 61 -9.02 -4.14 2.10
N PHE A 62 -8.58 -3.07 1.44
CA PHE A 62 -9.07 -1.73 1.75
C PHE A 62 -10.51 -1.56 1.28
N THR A 63 -10.78 -1.91 0.03
CA THR A 63 -12.13 -1.84 -0.55
C THR A 63 -13.08 -2.78 0.21
N ASP A 64 -12.64 -4.00 0.52
CA ASP A 64 -13.45 -4.98 1.25
C ASP A 64 -13.77 -4.51 2.67
N SER A 65 -12.82 -3.85 3.36
CA SER A 65 -13.07 -3.29 4.69
C SER A 65 -14.12 -2.17 4.68
N LEU A 66 -14.17 -1.37 3.60
CA LEU A 66 -15.19 -0.33 3.41
C LEU A 66 -16.56 -0.95 3.13
N VAL A 67 -16.63 -1.98 2.27
CA VAL A 67 -17.89 -2.71 2.03
C VAL A 67 -18.40 -3.35 3.32
N ASN A 68 -17.52 -4.00 4.09
CA ASN A 68 -17.85 -4.59 5.38
C ASN A 68 -18.32 -3.55 6.42
N ALA A 69 -17.93 -2.28 6.26
CA ALA A 69 -18.39 -1.19 7.10
C ALA A 69 -19.75 -0.63 6.69
N GLY A 70 -20.27 -1.00 5.51
CA GLY A 70 -21.61 -0.61 5.04
C GLY A 70 -21.65 0.23 3.77
N TYR A 71 -20.50 0.50 3.13
CA TYR A 71 -20.50 1.15 1.82
C TYR A 71 -20.90 0.17 0.71
N THR A 72 -21.50 0.70 -0.36
CA THR A 72 -21.68 -0.10 -1.59
C THR A 72 -20.33 -0.33 -2.27
N PHE A 73 -20.18 -1.40 -3.05
CA PHE A 73 -18.91 -1.66 -3.74
C PHE A 73 -18.43 -0.49 -4.63
N PRO A 74 -19.28 0.15 -5.46
CA PRO A 74 -18.85 1.30 -6.27
C PRO A 74 -18.37 2.48 -5.43
N GLU A 75 -19.02 2.75 -4.30
CA GLU A 75 -18.66 3.82 -3.38
C GLU A 75 -17.35 3.50 -2.64
N ALA A 76 -17.24 2.29 -2.09
CA ALA A 76 -16.02 1.79 -1.44
C ALA A 76 -14.82 1.89 -2.38
N HIS A 77 -14.98 1.45 -3.63
CA HIS A 77 -13.92 1.52 -4.62
C HIS A 77 -13.54 2.97 -4.95
N ALA A 78 -14.52 3.87 -5.13
CA ALA A 78 -14.26 5.29 -5.39
C ALA A 78 -13.55 5.99 -4.22
N ILE A 79 -13.93 5.68 -2.97
CA ILE A 79 -13.24 6.16 -1.77
C ILE A 79 -11.81 5.65 -1.73
N ALA A 80 -11.61 4.35 -1.96
CA ALA A 80 -10.29 3.72 -1.91
C ALA A 80 -9.35 4.31 -2.98
N GLU A 81 -9.83 4.51 -4.20
CA GLU A 81 -9.11 5.21 -5.27
C GLU A 81 -8.75 6.64 -4.89
N ARG A 82 -9.69 7.42 -4.34
CA ARG A 82 -9.43 8.80 -3.90
C ARG A 82 -8.32 8.85 -2.83
N VAL A 83 -8.36 7.94 -1.87
CA VAL A 83 -7.37 7.88 -0.78
C VAL A 83 -6.01 7.48 -1.34
N CYS A 84 -5.94 6.40 -2.13
CA CYS A 84 -4.67 5.90 -2.64
C CYS A 84 -4.05 6.81 -3.70
N ARG A 85 -4.82 7.62 -4.41
CA ARG A 85 -4.32 8.54 -5.44
C ARG A 85 -4.23 9.99 -4.97
N ASP A 86 -4.27 10.23 -3.66
CA ASP A 86 -4.02 11.55 -3.07
C ASP A 86 -2.54 11.92 -3.19
N ALA A 87 -2.20 12.83 -4.11
CA ALA A 87 -0.84 13.32 -4.31
C ALA A 87 -0.24 13.95 -3.04
N ASN A 88 -1.07 14.50 -2.14
CA ASN A 88 -0.60 15.12 -0.91
C ASN A 88 -0.18 14.11 0.17
N SER A 89 -0.44 12.82 -0.07
CA SER A 89 -0.08 11.73 0.84
C SER A 89 1.25 11.05 0.50
N VAL A 90 1.80 11.32 -0.70
CA VAL A 90 3.06 10.76 -1.17
C VAL A 90 4.21 11.20 -0.25
N GLY A 91 5.01 10.25 0.23
CA GLY A 91 6.15 10.51 1.11
C GLY A 91 5.79 10.98 2.52
N ARG A 92 4.50 10.98 2.90
CA ARG A 92 4.01 11.49 4.19
C ARG A 92 3.35 10.38 5.01
N PRO A 93 4.04 9.82 6.03
CA PRO A 93 3.47 8.76 6.84
C PRO A 93 2.18 9.25 7.54
N GLY A 94 1.15 8.41 7.55
CA GLY A 94 -0.14 8.71 8.17
C GLY A 94 -1.06 9.67 7.41
N ALA A 95 -0.60 10.31 6.32
CA ALA A 95 -1.44 11.21 5.53
C ALA A 95 -2.65 10.49 4.92
N LEU A 96 -2.47 9.23 4.51
CA LEU A 96 -3.54 8.37 4.02
C LEU A 96 -4.66 8.17 5.04
N SER A 97 -4.30 7.85 6.27
CA SER A 97 -5.23 7.64 7.38
C SER A 97 -5.93 8.94 7.78
N ALA A 98 -5.25 10.08 7.68
CA ALA A 98 -5.86 11.39 7.87
C ALA A 98 -6.92 11.68 6.80
N THR A 99 -6.62 11.43 5.53
CA THR A 99 -7.58 11.56 4.42
C THR A 99 -8.79 10.63 4.61
N MET A 100 -8.56 9.37 5.00
CA MET A 100 -9.64 8.43 5.28
C MET A 100 -10.51 8.87 6.46
N THR A 101 -9.89 9.33 7.55
CA THR A 101 -10.61 9.87 8.72
C THR A 101 -11.52 11.03 8.33
N ASP A 102 -11.04 11.90 7.43
CA ASP A 102 -11.80 13.03 6.93
C ASP A 102 -12.98 12.61 6.03
N ILE A 103 -12.81 11.54 5.25
CA ILE A 103 -13.91 10.96 4.47
C ILE A 103 -14.96 10.35 5.39
N LEU A 104 -14.57 9.53 6.38
CA LEU A 104 -15.51 8.90 7.33
C LEU A 104 -16.37 9.93 8.08
N ARG A 105 -15.82 11.10 8.40
CA ARG A 105 -16.57 12.19 9.04
C ARG A 105 -17.61 12.85 8.12
N ARG A 106 -17.33 12.92 6.82
CA ARG A 106 -18.19 13.60 5.84
C ARG A 106 -19.22 12.67 5.20
N THR A 107 -18.85 11.41 5.03
CA THR A 107 -19.65 10.39 4.36
C THR A 107 -19.59 9.15 5.22
N PRO A 108 -20.34 9.08 6.33
CA PRO A 108 -20.33 7.91 7.19
C PRO A 108 -20.94 6.69 6.47
N PRO A 109 -20.52 5.46 6.78
CA PRO A 109 -21.11 4.27 6.16
C PRO A 109 -22.60 4.15 6.46
N GLY A 110 -23.41 3.77 5.46
CA GLY A 110 -24.85 3.56 5.61
C GLY A 110 -25.70 4.83 5.77
N SER A 111 -25.14 6.01 5.43
CA SER A 111 -25.86 7.29 5.40
C SER A 111 -26.82 7.43 4.22
#